data_AF-A0A9E3RX40-F1
#
_entry.id   AF-A0A9E3RX40-F1
#
_cell.length_a   1.000
_cell.length_b   1.000
_cell.length_c   1.000
_cell.angle_alpha   90.00
_cell.angle_beta   90.00
_cell.angle_gamma   90.00
#
_symmetry.space_group_name_H-M   'P 1'
#
loop_
_entity.id
_entity.type
_entity.pdbx_description
1 polymer ?
#
loop_
_entity_poly.entity_id
_entity_poly.type
_entity_poly.pdbx_seq_one_letter_code
_entity_poly.pdbx_strand_id
1 'polypeptide(L)'
;MKRYFLLAGLVAACAVILGLGPIPVREPVGVGILYPPNAAPLRAAVEQYMTEADIPELPAPVVAVISPHASFPASGAISAAGFKSLKKGQYSRVVIIAPAMASKFRGGSIPDVQYFRTPLGDVPLDGPAIRRLTMSSVIELRAVVYRADAYLDPDVRRVPLHEKETAIELMLPFLQVQLGKFKLVPIVFGDFPAVRGGGIDEKLLAAAARAIRPILDENTLLVVCSDLTRYGVVHNFTPFNEDILKHIGELDIEAINAIQSMDYRTFMDYLERTKNPISGAMPIAVMLQLLPKSARGILMGYDVSGRMTGNLKASVSFASIDFIDIERPPFEAPASEVTPAAEESTSGPSQADEAKKDTQPAENPASTVKEAEDAPDETQKRNVPN
;
A
#
# COMPACT_ATOMS: atom_id res chain seq x y z
N MET A 1 32.31 40.67 15.63
CA MET A 1 31.37 40.30 14.53
C MET A 1 31.98 39.41 13.44
N LYS A 2 33.23 39.60 12.99
CA LYS A 2 33.85 38.78 11.91
C LYS A 2 34.11 37.29 12.24
N ARG A 3 34.21 36.89 13.52
CA ARG A 3 34.47 35.48 13.92
C ARG A 3 33.24 34.56 13.86
N TYR A 4 32.02 35.10 13.97
CA TYR A 4 30.78 34.31 13.88
C TYR A 4 30.43 33.92 12.44
N PHE A 5 30.75 34.77 11.46
CA PHE A 5 30.53 34.47 10.04
C PHE A 5 31.44 33.36 9.50
N LEU A 6 32.68 33.28 9.98
CA LEU A 6 33.61 32.20 9.62
C LEU A 6 33.17 30.84 10.21
N LEU A 7 32.61 30.83 11.42
CA LEU A 7 32.11 29.60 12.06
C LEU A 7 30.83 29.08 11.39
N ALA A 8 29.90 29.98 11.02
CA ALA A 8 28.68 29.61 10.29
C ALA A 8 28.97 29.11 8.86
N GLY A 9 29.95 29.72 8.17
CA GLY A 9 30.40 29.26 6.85
C GLY A 9 31.08 27.89 6.88
N LEU A 10 31.83 27.58 7.94
CA LEU A 10 32.50 26.28 8.11
C LEU A 10 31.50 25.16 8.44
N VAL A 11 30.47 25.43 9.24
CA VAL A 11 29.41 24.46 9.58
C VAL A 11 28.52 24.16 8.37
N ALA A 12 28.16 25.18 7.57
CA ALA A 12 27.42 24.99 6.32
C ALA A 12 28.24 24.20 5.28
N ALA A 13 29.56 24.47 5.17
CA ALA A 13 30.45 23.70 4.31
C ALA A 13 30.61 22.25 4.79
N CYS A 14 30.71 22.00 6.10
CA CYS A 14 30.75 20.64 6.65
C CYS A 14 29.44 19.87 6.43
N ALA A 15 28.27 20.51 6.50
CA ALA A 15 26.99 19.84 6.23
C ALA A 15 26.87 19.39 4.76
N VAL A 16 27.42 20.16 3.83
CA VAL A 16 27.50 19.80 2.41
C VAL A 16 28.53 18.69 2.16
N ILE A 17 29.67 18.72 2.86
CA ILE A 17 30.72 17.69 2.77
C ILE A 17 30.31 16.36 3.43
N LEU A 18 29.41 16.40 4.43
CA LEU A 18 28.87 15.21 5.13
C LEU A 18 27.54 14.70 4.56
N GLY A 19 27.00 15.31 3.50
CA GLY A 19 25.72 14.88 2.91
C GLY A 19 24.51 15.02 3.85
N LEU A 20 24.57 15.91 4.84
CA LEU A 20 23.51 16.17 5.82
C LEU A 20 22.37 17.04 5.24
N GLY A 21 21.93 16.72 4.03
CA GLY A 21 20.63 17.19 3.52
C GLY A 21 19.49 16.45 4.24
N PRO A 22 18.26 16.98 4.22
CA PRO A 22 17.11 16.22 4.69
C PRO A 22 17.04 14.89 3.94
N ILE A 23 16.84 13.80 4.69
CA ILE A 23 16.64 12.47 4.11
C ILE A 23 15.49 12.57 3.12
N PRO A 24 15.67 12.21 1.83
CA PRO A 24 14.61 12.34 0.84
C PRO A 24 13.50 11.32 1.14
N VAL A 25 12.27 11.80 1.22
CA VAL A 25 11.07 11.01 1.54
C VAL A 25 10.00 11.25 0.48
N ARG A 26 9.31 10.19 0.07
CA ARG A 26 8.06 10.28 -0.69
C ARG A 26 6.93 10.40 0.32
N GLU A 27 6.40 11.62 0.47
CA GLU A 27 5.24 11.97 1.29
C GLU A 27 3.93 11.36 0.77
N PRO A 28 2.98 11.01 1.65
CA PRO A 28 1.67 10.50 1.25
C PRO A 28 0.84 11.58 0.55
N VAL A 29 0.16 11.22 -0.54
CA VAL A 29 -0.64 12.17 -1.34
C VAL A 29 -2.12 11.77 -1.43
N GLY A 30 -2.47 10.54 -1.05
CA GLY A 30 -3.85 10.06 -0.93
C GLY A 30 -4.47 10.23 0.47
N VAL A 31 -3.69 10.72 1.42
CA VAL A 31 -4.08 10.85 2.84
C VAL A 31 -5.33 11.73 3.03
N GLY A 32 -6.31 11.24 3.78
CA GLY A 32 -7.57 11.96 4.05
C GLY A 32 -8.59 11.95 2.91
N ILE A 33 -8.22 11.48 1.72
CA ILE A 33 -9.10 11.37 0.54
C ILE A 33 -9.37 9.90 0.21
N LEU A 34 -8.31 9.11 0.11
CA LEU A 34 -8.37 7.71 -0.29
C LEU A 34 -8.36 6.75 0.92
N TYR A 35 -7.86 7.21 2.06
CA TYR A 35 -7.79 6.46 3.32
C TYR A 35 -7.66 7.41 4.53
N PRO A 36 -7.92 6.96 5.78
CA PRO A 36 -7.89 7.81 6.96
C PRO A 36 -6.53 8.52 7.19
N PRO A 37 -6.52 9.79 7.61
CA PRO A 37 -5.29 10.57 7.63
C PRO A 37 -4.37 10.33 8.83
N ASN A 38 -4.90 9.74 9.91
CA ASN A 38 -4.18 9.57 11.17
C ASN A 38 -3.87 8.09 11.43
N ALA A 39 -2.78 7.82 12.16
CA ALA A 39 -2.28 6.47 12.40
C ALA A 39 -3.31 5.52 13.02
N ALA A 40 -3.96 5.94 14.11
CA ALA A 40 -4.92 5.11 14.84
C ALA A 40 -6.15 4.72 14.00
N PRO A 41 -6.91 5.65 13.37
CA PRO A 41 -8.05 5.27 12.54
C PRO A 41 -7.63 4.51 11.27
N LEU A 42 -6.46 4.80 10.69
CA LEU A 42 -5.95 4.04 9.55
C LEU A 42 -5.69 2.57 9.93
N ARG A 43 -5.00 2.34 11.06
CA ARG A 43 -4.76 1.00 11.58
C ARG A 43 -6.06 0.26 11.87
N ALA A 44 -7.00 0.91 12.56
CA ALA A 44 -8.29 0.31 12.89
C ALA A 44 -9.07 -0.10 11.63
N ALA A 45 -9.09 0.75 10.59
CA ALA A 45 -9.73 0.43 9.32
C ALA A 45 -9.10 -0.80 8.63
N VAL A 46 -7.76 -0.86 8.58
CA VAL A 46 -7.04 -2.02 8.03
C VAL A 46 -7.36 -3.29 8.83
N GLU A 47 -7.26 -3.24 10.15
CA GLU A 47 -7.51 -4.38 11.04
C GLU A 47 -8.97 -4.86 10.96
N GLN A 48 -9.92 -3.94 10.79
CA GLN A 48 -11.32 -4.27 10.54
C GLN A 48 -11.48 -5.05 9.22
N TYR A 49 -10.98 -4.52 8.09
CA TYR A 49 -11.08 -5.22 6.81
C TYR A 49 -10.41 -6.60 6.85
N MET A 50 -9.25 -6.70 7.50
CA MET A 50 -8.54 -7.98 7.68
C MET A 50 -9.35 -8.96 8.54
N THR A 51 -10.02 -8.49 9.58
CA THR A 51 -10.87 -9.33 10.43
C THR A 51 -12.07 -9.86 9.65
N GLU A 52 -12.75 -8.98 8.91
CA GLU A 52 -13.97 -9.29 8.16
C GLU A 52 -13.74 -10.13 6.89
N ALA A 53 -12.55 -10.08 6.29
CA ALA A 53 -12.25 -10.81 5.07
C ALA A 53 -12.33 -12.34 5.29
N ASP A 54 -13.28 -13.01 4.64
CA ASP A 54 -13.33 -14.47 4.62
C ASP A 54 -12.44 -15.00 3.49
N ILE A 55 -11.42 -15.79 3.82
CA ILE A 55 -10.42 -16.26 2.87
C ILE A 55 -10.22 -17.77 2.96
N PRO A 56 -9.92 -18.45 1.84
CA PRO A 56 -9.54 -19.85 1.89
C PRO A 56 -8.20 -20.04 2.61
N GLU A 57 -8.01 -21.21 3.22
CA GLU A 57 -6.69 -21.61 3.70
C GLU A 57 -5.76 -21.88 2.50
N LEU A 58 -4.54 -21.34 2.56
CA LEU A 58 -3.57 -21.48 1.49
C LEU A 58 -2.60 -22.63 1.79
N PRO A 59 -2.45 -23.62 0.89
CA PRO A 59 -1.63 -24.81 1.14
C PRO A 59 -0.12 -24.56 1.00
N ALA A 60 0.30 -23.39 0.53
CA ALA A 60 1.70 -23.04 0.34
C ALA A 60 1.92 -21.53 0.50
N PRO A 61 3.18 -21.06 0.67
CA PRO A 61 3.48 -19.64 0.82
C PRO A 61 3.09 -18.83 -0.41
N VAL A 62 2.55 -17.64 -0.17
CA VAL A 62 2.35 -16.62 -1.21
C VAL A 62 3.70 -16.15 -1.75
N VAL A 63 3.79 -15.90 -3.05
CA VAL A 63 4.95 -15.32 -3.73
C VAL A 63 4.59 -14.05 -4.48
N ALA A 64 3.32 -13.89 -4.85
CA ALA A 64 2.79 -12.62 -5.32
C ALA A 64 1.34 -12.39 -4.93
N VAL A 65 0.93 -11.12 -4.94
CA VAL A 65 -0.46 -10.68 -4.72
C VAL A 65 -0.82 -9.68 -5.81
N ILE A 66 -1.94 -9.89 -6.50
CA ILE A 66 -2.64 -8.81 -7.21
C ILE A 66 -3.63 -8.19 -6.21
N SER A 67 -3.63 -6.86 -6.11
CA SER A 67 -4.51 -6.13 -5.21
C SER A 67 -5.04 -4.86 -5.89
N PRO A 68 -6.31 -4.49 -5.68
CA PRO A 68 -6.89 -3.27 -6.25
C PRO A 68 -6.26 -2.03 -5.62
N HIS A 69 -6.42 -0.88 -6.28
CA HIS A 69 -5.77 0.37 -5.85
C HIS A 69 -6.74 1.55 -5.89
N ALA A 70 -8.02 1.27 -5.68
CA ALA A 70 -9.01 2.27 -5.35
C ALA A 70 -8.96 2.66 -3.86
N SER A 71 -9.77 3.66 -3.49
CA SER A 71 -9.85 4.13 -2.10
C SER A 71 -10.32 3.02 -1.16
N PHE A 72 -9.99 3.13 0.12
CA PHE A 72 -10.36 2.15 1.16
C PHE A 72 -11.88 1.88 1.19
N PRO A 73 -12.77 2.89 1.13
CA PRO A 73 -14.20 2.64 1.06
C PRO A 73 -14.65 1.85 -0.17
N ALA A 74 -13.91 1.92 -1.28
CA ALA A 74 -14.26 1.23 -2.53
C ALA A 74 -13.70 -0.19 -2.59
N SER A 75 -12.43 -0.41 -2.22
CA SER A 75 -11.73 -1.68 -2.43
C SER A 75 -10.94 -2.19 -1.22
N GLY A 76 -11.11 -1.59 -0.04
CA GLY A 76 -10.36 -1.94 1.18
C GLY A 76 -10.58 -3.39 1.61
N ALA A 77 -11.83 -3.86 1.58
CA ALA A 77 -12.17 -5.26 1.90
C ALA A 77 -11.51 -6.25 0.93
N ILE A 78 -11.51 -5.93 -0.37
CA ILE A 78 -10.88 -6.77 -1.41
C ILE A 78 -9.36 -6.77 -1.25
N SER A 79 -8.76 -5.62 -0.93
CA SER A 79 -7.32 -5.52 -0.67
C SER A 79 -6.90 -6.34 0.56
N ALA A 80 -7.70 -6.28 1.63
CA ALA A 80 -7.44 -7.03 2.85
C ALA A 80 -7.47 -8.55 2.60
N ALA A 81 -8.38 -9.03 1.75
CA ALA A 81 -8.47 -10.46 1.43
C ALA A 81 -7.14 -11.04 0.91
N GLY A 82 -6.43 -10.35 0.01
CA GLY A 82 -5.12 -10.83 -0.49
C GLY A 82 -3.93 -10.60 0.43
N PHE A 83 -4.06 -9.73 1.42
CA PHE A 83 -2.98 -9.51 2.38
C PHE A 83 -3.16 -10.34 3.65
N LYS A 84 -4.37 -10.77 4.00
CA LYS A 84 -4.69 -11.48 5.24
C LYS A 84 -3.92 -12.80 5.41
N SER A 85 -3.63 -13.50 4.31
CA SER A 85 -2.92 -14.79 4.31
C SER A 85 -1.43 -14.67 4.67
N LEU A 86 -0.85 -13.46 4.55
CA LEU A 86 0.56 -13.22 4.78
C LEU A 86 0.90 -13.27 6.27
N LYS A 87 2.14 -13.61 6.60
CA LYS A 87 2.60 -13.73 8.00
C LYS A 87 3.62 -12.66 8.34
N LYS A 88 3.58 -12.18 9.59
CA LYS A 88 4.56 -11.22 10.11
C LYS A 88 5.98 -11.79 10.00
N GLY A 89 6.90 -10.98 9.46
CA GLY A 89 8.30 -11.38 9.26
C GLY A 89 8.55 -12.37 8.12
N GLN A 90 7.52 -12.75 7.36
CA GLN A 90 7.64 -13.70 6.24
C GLN A 90 8.49 -13.18 5.08
N TYR A 91 8.49 -11.86 4.86
CA TYR A 91 9.25 -11.23 3.79
C TYR A 91 10.06 -10.07 4.35
N SER A 92 11.31 -10.01 3.93
CA SER A 92 12.20 -8.89 4.23
C SER A 92 12.14 -7.78 3.16
N ARG A 93 11.69 -8.14 1.95
CA ARG A 93 11.51 -7.24 0.81
C ARG A 93 10.10 -7.36 0.27
N VAL A 94 9.52 -6.22 -0.08
CA VAL A 94 8.29 -6.15 -0.88
C VAL A 94 8.58 -5.34 -2.13
N VAL A 95 8.39 -5.95 -3.30
CA VAL A 95 8.44 -5.27 -4.60
C VAL A 95 7.01 -4.95 -4.98
N ILE A 96 6.66 -3.66 -5.14
CA ILE A 96 5.33 -3.25 -5.58
C ILE A 96 5.44 -2.70 -7.00
N ILE A 97 4.68 -3.26 -7.94
CA ILE A 97 4.57 -2.77 -9.30
C ILE A 97 3.17 -2.20 -9.51
N ALA A 98 3.09 -0.91 -9.79
CA ALA A 98 1.83 -0.22 -10.03
C ALA A 98 1.79 0.44 -11.41
N PRO A 99 0.61 0.58 -12.03
CA PRO A 99 0.48 1.38 -13.23
C PRO A 99 0.58 2.87 -12.92
N ALA A 100 1.06 3.65 -13.88
CA ALA A 100 0.98 5.10 -13.84
C ALA A 100 -0.44 5.55 -14.19
N MET A 101 -1.13 6.16 -13.23
CA MET A 101 -2.55 6.54 -13.36
C MET A 101 -2.72 7.94 -13.91
N ALA A 102 -1.79 8.84 -13.59
CA ALA A 102 -1.85 10.25 -13.95
C ALA A 102 -0.90 10.66 -15.09
N SER A 103 0.07 9.79 -15.44
CA SER A 103 1.24 10.21 -16.23
C SER A 103 1.64 9.18 -17.27
N LYS A 104 1.98 9.66 -18.46
CA LYS A 104 2.42 8.82 -19.58
C LYS A 104 3.92 8.94 -19.77
N PHE A 105 4.62 7.83 -19.67
CA PHE A 105 6.05 7.70 -19.96
C PHE A 105 6.34 6.25 -20.36
N ARG A 106 7.53 5.96 -20.88
CA ARG A 106 7.88 4.60 -21.34
C ARG A 106 8.68 3.85 -20.28
N GLY A 107 8.32 2.59 -20.02
CA GLY A 107 9.05 1.72 -19.10
C GLY A 107 8.66 1.88 -17.63
N GLY A 108 9.60 1.60 -16.72
CA GLY A 108 9.38 1.69 -15.27
C GLY A 108 10.12 2.87 -14.64
N SER A 109 9.61 3.36 -13.51
CA SER A 109 10.22 4.43 -12.73
C SER A 109 10.16 4.14 -11.24
N ILE A 110 11.22 4.50 -10.52
CA ILE A 110 11.35 4.40 -9.06
C ILE A 110 11.62 5.80 -8.51
N PRO A 111 10.98 6.22 -7.39
CA PRO A 111 11.27 7.49 -6.76
C PRO A 111 12.68 7.50 -6.16
N ASP A 112 13.46 8.54 -6.44
CA ASP A 112 14.79 8.75 -5.86
C ASP A 112 14.68 9.32 -4.42
N VAL A 113 14.29 8.43 -3.50
CA VAL A 113 14.08 8.72 -2.08
C VAL A 113 14.61 7.56 -1.23
N GLN A 114 14.75 7.78 0.09
CA GLN A 114 15.13 6.73 1.03
C GLN A 114 13.93 6.08 1.72
N TYR A 115 12.82 6.81 1.88
CA TYR A 115 11.63 6.32 2.56
C TYR A 115 10.35 6.66 1.80
N PHE A 116 9.35 5.80 1.96
CA PHE A 116 7.97 6.03 1.56
C PHE A 116 7.14 6.22 2.84
N ARG A 117 6.56 7.40 3.04
CA ARG A 117 5.85 7.72 4.28
C ARG A 117 4.38 7.37 4.19
N THR A 118 3.85 6.80 5.27
CA THR A 118 2.41 6.65 5.53
C THR A 118 2.09 7.20 6.92
N PRO A 119 0.80 7.40 7.27
CA PRO A 119 0.44 7.72 8.65
C PRO A 119 0.84 6.65 9.68
N LEU A 120 1.13 5.41 9.27
CA LEU A 120 1.63 4.35 10.16
C LEU A 120 3.15 4.39 10.38
N GLY A 121 3.85 5.29 9.68
CA GLY A 121 5.30 5.45 9.75
C GLY A 121 6.00 5.20 8.43
N ASP A 122 7.32 5.43 8.43
CA ASP A 122 8.15 5.38 7.23
C ASP A 122 8.50 3.93 6.84
N VAL A 123 8.37 3.61 5.55
CA VAL A 123 8.81 2.35 4.95
C VAL A 123 10.15 2.58 4.23
N PRO A 124 11.25 1.94 4.64
CA PRO A 124 12.56 2.13 4.00
C PRO A 124 12.58 1.49 2.61
N LEU A 125 13.23 2.15 1.65
CA LEU A 125 13.47 1.57 0.32
C LEU A 125 14.68 0.62 0.32
N ASP A 126 14.62 -0.45 -0.47
CA ASP A 126 15.74 -1.37 -0.65
C ASP A 126 16.76 -0.81 -1.67
N GLY A 127 17.65 0.06 -1.17
CA GLY A 127 18.68 0.71 -1.98
C GLY A 127 19.54 -0.25 -2.83
N PRO A 128 20.08 -1.36 -2.27
CA PRO A 128 20.78 -2.37 -3.06
C PRO A 128 19.96 -2.97 -4.21
N ALA A 129 18.70 -3.34 -3.96
CA ALA A 129 17.82 -3.87 -5.01
C ALA A 129 17.51 -2.81 -6.07
N ILE A 130 17.22 -1.56 -5.67
CA ILE A 130 16.95 -0.44 -6.57
C ILE A 130 18.15 -0.13 -7.46
N ARG A 131 19.37 -0.07 -6.88
CA ARG A 131 20.61 0.11 -7.65
C ARG A 131 20.79 -0.96 -8.71
N ARG A 132 20.34 -2.18 -8.43
CA ARG A 132 20.39 -3.27 -9.41
C ARG A 132 19.39 -3.09 -10.54
N LEU A 133 18.18 -2.62 -10.23
CA LEU A 133 17.16 -2.33 -11.25
C LEU A 133 17.61 -1.22 -12.21
N THR A 134 18.31 -0.20 -11.71
CA THR A 134 18.76 0.95 -12.51
C THR A 134 19.95 0.65 -13.41
N MET A 135 20.54 -0.56 -13.32
CA MET A 135 21.49 -1.06 -14.33
C MET A 135 20.79 -1.39 -15.66
N SER A 136 19.46 -1.53 -15.65
CA SER A 136 18.64 -1.68 -16.86
C SER A 136 18.21 -0.31 -17.37
N SER A 137 18.25 -0.09 -18.69
CA SER A 137 17.71 1.11 -19.32
C SER A 137 16.17 1.15 -19.33
N VAL A 138 15.50 0.13 -18.79
CA VAL A 138 14.03 0.00 -18.78
C VAL A 138 13.41 0.61 -17.52
N ILE A 139 14.18 0.73 -16.43
CA ILE A 139 13.69 1.23 -15.15
C ILE A 139 14.58 2.39 -14.70
N GLU A 140 14.01 3.59 -14.63
CA GLU A 140 14.73 4.82 -14.27
C GLU A 140 14.50 5.24 -12.82
N LEU A 141 15.50 5.89 -12.21
CA LEU A 141 15.28 6.69 -11.00
C LEU A 141 14.77 8.07 -11.38
N ARG A 142 13.79 8.55 -10.63
CA ARG A 142 13.18 9.86 -10.86
C ARG A 142 13.08 10.60 -9.55
N ALA A 143 13.63 11.82 -9.51
CA ALA A 143 13.49 12.71 -8.36
C ALA A 143 12.01 12.89 -7.97
N VAL A 144 11.72 13.30 -6.73
CA VAL A 144 10.36 13.64 -6.29
C VAL A 144 10.29 15.14 -6.03
N VAL A 145 9.29 15.83 -6.59
CA VAL A 145 9.20 17.30 -6.50
C VAL A 145 7.78 17.74 -6.12
N TYR A 146 7.62 18.22 -4.89
CA TYR A 146 6.32 18.65 -4.33
C TYR A 146 5.94 20.11 -4.61
N ARG A 147 6.66 20.80 -5.50
CA ARG A 147 6.38 22.20 -5.81
C ARG A 147 5.59 22.32 -7.11
N ALA A 148 4.43 22.97 -7.05
CA ALA A 148 3.56 23.13 -8.21
C ALA A 148 4.20 23.99 -9.34
N ASP A 149 5.03 24.97 -8.98
CA ASP A 149 5.74 25.84 -9.91
C ASP A 149 6.83 25.10 -10.73
N ALA A 150 7.35 23.99 -10.23
CA ALA A 150 8.35 23.17 -10.91
C ALA A 150 7.83 22.50 -12.20
N TYR A 151 6.53 22.57 -12.47
CA TYR A 151 5.88 22.03 -13.67
C TYR A 151 5.37 23.12 -14.62
N LEU A 152 5.58 24.39 -14.28
CA LEU A 152 5.12 25.54 -15.06
C LEU A 152 6.21 26.12 -15.97
N ASP A 153 7.47 25.75 -15.74
CA ASP A 153 8.57 26.18 -16.59
C ASP A 153 8.52 25.45 -17.95
N PRO A 154 8.27 26.16 -19.06
CA PRO A 154 8.18 25.55 -20.38
C PRO A 154 9.51 24.93 -20.86
N ASP A 155 10.64 25.33 -20.28
CA ASP A 155 11.95 24.74 -20.56
C ASP A 155 12.20 23.45 -19.74
N VAL A 156 11.44 23.24 -18.66
CA VAL A 156 11.47 22.02 -17.83
C VAL A 156 10.33 21.09 -18.23
N ARG A 157 10.59 20.21 -19.20
CA ARG A 157 9.65 19.16 -19.68
C ARG A 157 9.45 18.01 -18.67
N ARG A 158 9.24 18.31 -17.40
CA ARG A 158 9.06 17.30 -16.36
C ARG A 158 7.58 16.96 -16.21
N VAL A 159 7.23 15.69 -16.41
CA VAL A 159 5.88 15.17 -16.09
C VAL A 159 5.85 14.82 -14.59
N PRO A 160 4.88 15.27 -13.79
CA PRO A 160 4.78 14.80 -12.41
C PRO A 160 4.53 13.29 -12.38
N LEU A 161 5.08 12.53 -11.43
CA LEU A 161 4.82 11.09 -11.32
C LEU A 161 4.63 10.63 -9.88
N HIS A 162 5.72 10.43 -9.15
CA HIS A 162 5.69 9.82 -7.81
C HIS A 162 5.00 10.70 -6.75
N GLU A 163 5.05 12.02 -6.94
CA GLU A 163 4.32 13.03 -6.16
C GLU A 163 2.82 13.12 -6.45
N LYS A 164 2.29 12.33 -7.40
CA LYS A 164 0.85 12.27 -7.69
C LYS A 164 0.28 10.85 -7.70
N GLU A 165 1.12 9.85 -7.93
CA GLU A 165 0.70 8.45 -8.00
C GLU A 165 0.34 7.90 -6.63
N THR A 166 -0.79 7.21 -6.48
CA THR A 166 -1.32 6.73 -5.19
C THR A 166 -1.39 5.21 -5.09
N ALA A 167 -1.25 4.48 -6.19
CA ALA A 167 -1.51 3.04 -6.20
C ALA A 167 -0.61 2.26 -5.23
N ILE A 168 0.70 2.53 -5.22
CA ILE A 168 1.66 1.92 -4.28
C ILE A 168 1.33 2.30 -2.84
N GLU A 169 1.01 3.58 -2.61
CA GLU A 169 0.72 4.14 -1.28
C GLU A 169 -0.43 3.41 -0.59
N LEU A 170 -1.48 3.05 -1.35
CA LEU A 170 -2.67 2.39 -0.82
C LEU A 170 -2.40 0.98 -0.29
N MET A 171 -1.35 0.31 -0.75
CA MET A 171 -0.99 -1.04 -0.32
C MET A 171 -0.20 -1.04 0.98
N LEU A 172 0.55 0.04 1.25
CA LEU A 172 1.51 0.09 2.35
C LEU A 172 0.86 -0.08 3.73
N PRO A 173 -0.32 0.51 4.05
CA PRO A 173 -0.93 0.31 5.36
C PRO A 173 -1.27 -1.15 5.64
N PHE A 174 -1.81 -1.89 4.66
CA PHE A 174 -2.11 -3.32 4.80
C PHE A 174 -0.83 -4.13 5.05
N LEU A 175 0.22 -3.86 4.27
CA LEU A 175 1.51 -4.54 4.42
C LEU A 175 2.21 -4.21 5.75
N GLN A 176 2.16 -2.95 6.22
CA GLN A 176 2.74 -2.54 7.49
C GLN A 176 2.04 -3.21 8.68
N VAL A 177 0.71 -3.35 8.64
CA VAL A 177 -0.06 -4.04 9.67
C VAL A 177 0.25 -5.55 9.66
N GLN A 178 0.25 -6.18 8.48
CA GLN A 178 0.36 -7.63 8.37
C GLN A 178 1.80 -8.16 8.48
N LEU A 179 2.74 -7.57 7.74
CA LEU A 179 4.12 -8.06 7.65
C LEU A 179 5.02 -7.48 8.75
N GLY A 180 4.66 -6.32 9.29
CA GLY A 180 5.52 -5.55 10.19
C GLY A 180 6.65 -4.85 9.43
N LYS A 181 7.90 -5.27 9.65
CA LYS A 181 9.09 -4.62 9.07
C LYS A 181 9.48 -5.27 7.75
N PHE A 182 9.63 -4.47 6.69
CA PHE A 182 10.16 -4.87 5.39
C PHE A 182 10.82 -3.67 4.69
N LYS A 183 11.59 -3.94 3.63
CA LYS A 183 12.10 -2.92 2.71
C LYS A 183 11.27 -2.91 1.42
N LEU A 184 11.04 -1.73 0.87
CA LEU A 184 10.19 -1.51 -0.31
C LEU A 184 11.03 -1.33 -1.58
N VAL A 185 10.57 -1.90 -2.69
CA VAL A 185 11.00 -1.53 -4.05
C VAL A 185 9.76 -1.07 -4.83
N PRO A 186 9.50 0.25 -4.92
CA PRO A 186 8.29 0.79 -5.52
C PRO A 186 8.52 1.14 -6.99
N ILE A 187 7.94 0.36 -7.90
CA ILE A 187 8.10 0.53 -9.35
C ILE A 187 6.76 0.99 -9.95
N VAL A 188 6.74 2.17 -10.54
CA VAL A 188 5.60 2.65 -11.33
C VAL A 188 5.86 2.35 -12.80
N PHE A 189 4.94 1.68 -13.47
CA PHE A 189 5.00 1.35 -14.88
C PHE A 189 4.18 2.33 -15.70
N GLY A 190 4.83 2.99 -16.65
CA GLY A 190 4.14 3.72 -17.70
C GLY A 190 3.69 2.81 -18.84
N ASP A 191 3.62 3.38 -20.03
CA ASP A 191 3.23 2.69 -21.25
C ASP A 191 4.38 1.83 -21.80
N PHE A 192 4.02 0.75 -22.49
CA PHE A 192 4.94 -0.11 -23.23
C PHE A 192 4.55 -0.11 -24.71
N PRO A 193 4.62 1.02 -25.44
CA PRO A 193 4.16 1.08 -26.82
C PRO A 193 5.13 0.39 -27.78
N ALA A 194 4.61 -0.45 -28.67
CA ALA A 194 5.38 -1.05 -29.76
C ALA A 194 5.92 0.03 -30.71
N VAL A 195 7.19 -0.09 -31.11
CA VAL A 195 7.86 0.88 -32.01
C VAL A 195 7.25 0.87 -33.42
N ARG A 196 6.67 -0.25 -33.86
CA ARG A 196 6.03 -0.41 -35.17
C ARG A 196 4.72 -1.18 -35.02
N GLY A 197 3.68 -0.76 -35.75
CA GLY A 197 2.41 -1.50 -35.87
C GLY A 197 1.32 -1.17 -34.84
N GLY A 198 1.59 -0.29 -33.87
CA GLY A 198 0.68 -0.08 -32.73
C GLY A 198 0.70 -1.25 -31.76
N GLY A 199 0.10 -1.09 -30.57
CA GLY A 199 0.04 -2.14 -29.55
C GLY A 199 1.23 -2.11 -28.57
N ILE A 200 1.54 -3.28 -28.00
CA ILE A 200 2.41 -3.43 -26.82
C ILE A 200 3.81 -3.93 -27.21
N ASP A 201 4.86 -3.31 -26.70
CA ASP A 201 6.26 -3.72 -26.84
C ASP A 201 6.57 -4.88 -25.88
N GLU A 202 6.27 -6.10 -26.31
CA GLU A 202 6.54 -7.30 -25.53
C GLU A 202 8.04 -7.49 -25.22
N LYS A 203 8.94 -6.99 -26.08
CA LYS A 203 10.38 -7.07 -25.82
C LYS A 203 10.76 -6.20 -24.63
N LEU A 204 10.14 -5.02 -24.50
CA LEU A 204 10.30 -4.14 -23.36
C LEU A 204 9.70 -4.73 -22.09
N LEU A 205 8.52 -5.36 -22.16
CA LEU A 205 7.94 -6.10 -21.02
C LEU A 205 8.88 -7.22 -20.56
N ALA A 206 9.39 -8.03 -21.48
CA ALA A 206 10.33 -9.08 -21.17
C ALA A 206 11.65 -8.52 -20.59
N ALA A 207 12.08 -7.34 -21.04
CA ALA A 207 13.26 -6.66 -20.49
C ALA A 207 13.01 -6.15 -19.06
N ALA A 208 11.81 -5.63 -18.76
CA ALA A 208 11.42 -5.27 -17.39
C ALA A 208 11.40 -6.51 -16.48
N ALA A 209 10.81 -7.62 -16.93
CA ALA A 209 10.85 -8.89 -16.19
C ALA A 209 12.29 -9.38 -15.95
N ARG A 210 13.17 -9.31 -16.96
CA ARG A 210 14.60 -9.65 -16.77
C ARG A 210 15.32 -8.75 -15.78
N ALA A 211 14.97 -7.45 -15.74
CA ALA A 211 15.55 -6.52 -14.78
C ALA A 211 15.09 -6.82 -13.34
N ILE A 212 13.81 -7.14 -13.15
CA ILE A 212 13.21 -7.41 -11.83
C ILE A 212 13.58 -8.78 -11.29
N ARG A 213 13.64 -9.81 -12.15
CA ARG A 213 13.82 -11.20 -11.73
C ARG A 213 14.87 -11.40 -10.64
N PRO A 214 16.08 -10.85 -10.74
CA PRO A 214 17.12 -11.30 -9.84
C PRO A 214 17.16 -10.49 -8.54
N ILE A 215 16.23 -9.56 -8.29
CA ILE A 215 15.96 -9.01 -6.95
C ILE A 215 14.82 -9.77 -6.23
N LEU A 216 14.25 -10.79 -6.88
CA LEU A 216 13.28 -11.69 -6.28
C LEU A 216 14.02 -12.91 -5.71
N ASP A 217 13.74 -13.20 -4.45
CA ASP A 217 14.22 -14.34 -3.69
C ASP A 217 13.07 -14.88 -2.82
N GLU A 218 13.32 -15.93 -2.04
CA GLU A 218 12.32 -16.47 -1.13
C GLU A 218 11.84 -15.40 -0.13
N ASN A 219 12.68 -14.49 0.32
CA ASN A 219 12.27 -13.46 1.29
C ASN A 219 11.64 -12.22 0.65
N THR A 220 11.22 -12.32 -0.62
CA THR A 220 10.60 -11.24 -1.40
C THR A 220 9.15 -11.55 -1.72
N LEU A 221 8.25 -10.61 -1.38
CA LEU A 221 6.87 -10.60 -1.87
C LEU A 221 6.77 -9.68 -3.08
N LEU A 222 6.13 -10.15 -4.16
CA LEU A 222 5.77 -9.31 -5.30
C LEU A 222 4.30 -8.87 -5.21
N VAL A 223 4.03 -7.57 -5.14
CA VAL A 223 2.68 -7.02 -5.15
C VAL A 223 2.44 -6.29 -6.47
N VAL A 224 1.32 -6.57 -7.11
CA VAL A 224 0.88 -5.92 -8.35
C VAL A 224 -0.41 -5.15 -8.08
N CYS A 225 -0.38 -3.84 -8.30
CA CYS A 225 -1.57 -3.01 -8.17
C CYS A 225 -2.40 -3.10 -9.47
N SER A 226 -3.65 -3.55 -9.38
CA SER A 226 -4.58 -3.53 -10.52
C SER A 226 -6.04 -3.55 -10.09
N ASP A 227 -6.80 -2.59 -10.61
CA ASP A 227 -8.25 -2.73 -10.83
C ASP A 227 -8.47 -3.47 -12.17
N LEU A 228 -9.56 -4.22 -12.30
CA LEU A 228 -9.95 -4.93 -13.51
C LEU A 228 -10.77 -4.02 -14.44
N THR A 229 -11.98 -4.43 -14.83
CA THR A 229 -12.80 -3.68 -15.79
C THR A 229 -13.14 -2.28 -15.28
N ARG A 230 -12.80 -1.27 -16.09
CA ARG A 230 -13.17 0.14 -15.87
C ARG A 230 -14.21 0.54 -16.92
N TYR A 231 -15.47 0.33 -16.61
CA TYR A 231 -16.60 0.54 -17.51
C TYR A 231 -17.16 1.97 -17.38
N GLY A 232 -17.49 2.59 -18.50
CA GLY A 232 -18.20 3.84 -18.57
C GLY A 232 -17.55 4.84 -19.52
N VAL A 233 -18.30 5.89 -19.85
CA VAL A 233 -17.82 6.97 -20.75
C VAL A 233 -16.56 7.64 -20.19
N VAL A 234 -16.49 7.80 -18.87
CA VAL A 234 -15.33 8.37 -18.16
C VAL A 234 -14.05 7.55 -18.34
N HIS A 235 -14.17 6.27 -18.68
CA HIS A 235 -13.07 5.35 -18.95
C HIS A 235 -12.89 5.04 -20.44
N ASN A 236 -13.70 5.69 -21.31
CA ASN A 236 -13.73 5.46 -22.75
C ASN A 236 -13.95 3.97 -23.12
N PHE A 237 -14.76 3.26 -22.32
CA PHE A 237 -15.02 1.84 -22.50
C PHE A 237 -16.49 1.51 -22.20
N THR A 238 -17.28 1.36 -23.27
CA THR A 238 -18.72 1.04 -23.21
C THR A 238 -19.09 0.02 -24.30
N PRO A 239 -18.50 -1.19 -24.28
CA PRO A 239 -18.70 -2.19 -25.34
C PRO A 239 -20.11 -2.79 -25.37
N PHE A 240 -20.90 -2.58 -24.31
CA PHE A 240 -22.29 -2.99 -24.17
C PHE A 240 -23.07 -1.92 -23.42
N ASN A 241 -24.39 -1.87 -23.60
CA ASN A 241 -25.31 -0.88 -23.02
C ASN A 241 -26.49 -1.50 -22.24
N GLU A 242 -26.64 -2.83 -22.29
CA GLU A 242 -27.65 -3.61 -21.57
C GLU A 242 -26.96 -4.64 -20.66
N ASP A 243 -27.64 -5.07 -19.60
CA ASP A 243 -27.14 -6.04 -18.60
C ASP A 243 -25.70 -5.75 -18.14
N ILE A 244 -25.40 -4.47 -17.91
CA ILE A 244 -24.03 -3.96 -17.73
C ILE A 244 -23.24 -4.75 -16.67
N LEU A 245 -23.81 -5.00 -15.49
CA LEU A 245 -23.11 -5.72 -14.43
C LEU A 245 -22.82 -7.17 -14.79
N LYS A 246 -23.71 -7.81 -15.55
CA LYS A 246 -23.51 -9.20 -16.00
C LYS A 246 -22.36 -9.25 -17.00
N HIS A 247 -22.37 -8.40 -18.02
CA HIS A 247 -21.31 -8.37 -19.03
C HIS A 247 -19.96 -7.90 -18.47
N ILE A 248 -19.94 -6.98 -17.49
CA ILE A 248 -18.73 -6.67 -16.70
C ILE A 248 -18.23 -7.94 -16.01
N GLY A 249 -19.12 -8.66 -15.32
CA GLY A 249 -18.77 -9.90 -14.64
C GLY A 249 -18.20 -10.98 -15.57
N GLU A 250 -18.75 -11.13 -16.77
CA GLU A 250 -18.24 -12.06 -17.78
C GLU A 250 -16.83 -11.67 -18.25
N LEU A 251 -16.59 -10.37 -18.51
CA LEU A 251 -15.25 -9.86 -18.85
C LEU A 251 -14.25 -10.11 -17.71
N ASP A 252 -14.63 -9.83 -16.46
CA ASP A 252 -13.76 -9.98 -15.30
C ASP A 252 -13.44 -11.44 -15.01
N ILE A 253 -14.43 -12.35 -15.09
CA ILE A 253 -14.19 -13.79 -14.93
C ILE A 253 -13.21 -14.29 -16.00
N GLU A 254 -13.36 -13.84 -17.25
CA GLU A 254 -12.45 -14.21 -18.31
C GLU A 254 -11.02 -13.67 -18.06
N ALA A 255 -10.89 -12.43 -17.56
CA ALA A 255 -9.59 -11.86 -17.16
C ALA A 255 -8.95 -12.66 -16.01
N ILE A 256 -9.72 -12.96 -14.96
CA ILE A 256 -9.27 -13.69 -13.78
C ILE A 256 -8.80 -15.09 -14.20
N ASN A 257 -9.56 -15.80 -15.04
CA ASN A 257 -9.17 -17.10 -15.56
C ASN A 257 -7.88 -17.03 -16.40
N ALA A 258 -7.74 -16.01 -17.25
CA ALA A 258 -6.52 -15.81 -18.03
C ALA A 258 -5.30 -15.54 -17.13
N ILE A 259 -5.46 -14.79 -16.03
CA ILE A 259 -4.42 -14.55 -15.04
C ILE A 259 -4.08 -15.84 -14.26
N GLN A 260 -5.08 -16.56 -13.78
CA GLN A 260 -4.90 -17.81 -13.01
C GLN A 260 -4.33 -18.96 -13.86
N SER A 261 -4.44 -18.88 -15.19
CA SER A 261 -3.78 -19.83 -16.10
C SER A 261 -2.25 -19.81 -16.00
N MET A 262 -1.67 -18.75 -15.40
CA MET A 262 -0.23 -18.51 -15.31
C MET A 262 0.46 -18.42 -16.68
N ASP A 263 -0.31 -18.22 -17.76
CA ASP A 263 0.19 -18.12 -19.11
C ASP A 263 0.13 -16.68 -19.63
N TYR A 264 1.31 -16.12 -19.87
CA TYR A 264 1.48 -14.77 -20.39
C TYR A 264 0.71 -14.56 -21.71
N ARG A 265 0.72 -15.53 -22.61
CA ARG A 265 0.10 -15.40 -23.93
C ARG A 265 -1.42 -15.33 -23.84
N THR A 266 -2.02 -16.23 -23.06
CA THR A 266 -3.46 -16.27 -22.78
C THR A 266 -3.96 -14.93 -22.24
N PHE A 267 -3.22 -14.31 -21.32
CA PHE A 267 -3.59 -12.98 -20.80
C PHE A 267 -3.44 -11.86 -21.84
N MET A 268 -2.39 -11.88 -22.66
CA MET A 268 -2.20 -10.87 -23.72
C MET A 268 -3.27 -10.99 -24.82
N ASP A 269 -3.61 -12.22 -25.23
CA ASP A 269 -4.66 -12.50 -26.22
C ASP A 269 -6.05 -12.05 -25.70
N TYR A 270 -6.30 -12.24 -24.40
CA TYR A 270 -7.49 -11.70 -23.74
C TYR A 270 -7.58 -10.17 -23.85
N LEU A 271 -6.50 -9.46 -23.51
CA LEU A 271 -6.46 -7.99 -23.60
C LEU A 271 -6.64 -7.51 -25.04
N GLU A 272 -6.00 -8.19 -25.99
CA GLU A 272 -6.11 -7.84 -27.40
C GLU A 272 -7.52 -8.03 -27.94
N ARG A 273 -8.19 -9.14 -27.60
CA ARG A 273 -9.55 -9.43 -28.08
C ARG A 273 -10.61 -8.54 -27.41
N THR A 274 -10.55 -8.39 -26.09
CA THR A 274 -11.62 -7.72 -25.32
C THR A 274 -11.44 -6.21 -25.22
N LYS A 275 -10.20 -5.72 -25.39
CA LYS A 275 -9.82 -4.33 -25.12
C LYS A 275 -10.20 -3.87 -23.70
N ASN A 276 -10.34 -4.80 -22.75
CA ASN A 276 -10.73 -4.49 -21.37
C ASN A 276 -9.68 -3.55 -20.72
N PRO A 277 -10.07 -2.34 -20.23
CA PRO A 277 -9.14 -1.37 -19.67
C PRO A 277 -8.70 -1.73 -18.23
N ILE A 278 -7.98 -2.84 -18.10
CA ILE A 278 -7.36 -3.28 -16.84
C ILE A 278 -6.18 -2.34 -16.53
N SER A 279 -6.30 -1.60 -15.43
CA SER A 279 -5.32 -0.57 -15.05
C SER A 279 -3.90 -1.13 -14.90
N GLY A 280 -3.74 -2.28 -14.25
CA GLY A 280 -2.47 -2.96 -14.03
C GLY A 280 -2.12 -4.00 -15.10
N ALA A 281 -2.67 -3.91 -16.31
CA ALA A 281 -2.41 -4.89 -17.37
C ALA A 281 -0.90 -5.14 -17.60
N MET A 282 -0.09 -4.08 -17.66
CA MET A 282 1.36 -4.22 -17.90
C MET A 282 2.10 -4.77 -16.67
N PRO A 283 1.84 -4.28 -15.43
CA PRO A 283 2.29 -4.95 -14.20
C PRO A 283 1.97 -6.44 -14.13
N ILE A 284 0.72 -6.84 -14.41
CA ILE A 284 0.28 -8.25 -14.42
C ILE A 284 1.05 -9.05 -15.48
N ALA A 285 1.17 -8.51 -16.70
CA ALA A 285 1.88 -9.15 -17.79
C ALA A 285 3.38 -9.39 -17.48
N VAL A 286 4.02 -8.49 -16.71
CA VAL A 286 5.39 -8.71 -16.22
C VAL A 286 5.43 -9.74 -15.09
N MET A 287 4.47 -9.69 -14.15
CA MET A 287 4.37 -10.68 -13.07
C MET A 287 4.23 -12.11 -13.60
N LEU A 288 3.36 -12.33 -14.60
CA LEU A 288 3.19 -13.65 -15.22
C LEU A 288 4.48 -14.21 -15.85
N GLN A 289 5.40 -13.33 -16.26
CA GLN A 289 6.72 -13.75 -16.72
C GLN A 289 7.69 -14.03 -15.57
N LEU A 290 7.51 -13.41 -14.41
CA LEU A 290 8.39 -13.50 -13.25
C LEU A 290 8.15 -14.77 -12.42
N LEU A 291 6.88 -15.13 -12.22
CA LEU A 291 6.46 -16.20 -11.33
C LEU A 291 6.99 -17.58 -11.75
N PRO A 292 7.30 -18.47 -10.78
CA PRO A 292 7.74 -19.82 -11.08
C PRO A 292 6.60 -20.66 -11.68
N LYS A 293 6.93 -21.73 -12.41
CA LYS A 293 5.94 -22.62 -13.05
C LYS A 293 5.07 -23.38 -12.04
N SER A 294 5.58 -23.56 -10.82
CA SER A 294 4.88 -24.12 -9.68
C SER A 294 3.81 -23.16 -9.11
N ALA A 295 3.82 -21.88 -9.48
CA ALA A 295 2.88 -20.93 -8.92
C ALA A 295 1.43 -21.21 -9.33
N ARG A 296 0.49 -20.94 -8.41
CA ARG A 296 -0.96 -21.08 -8.63
C ARG A 296 -1.68 -19.86 -8.10
N GLY A 297 -2.52 -19.25 -8.93
CA GLY A 297 -3.35 -18.11 -8.56
C GLY A 297 -4.65 -18.52 -7.88
N ILE A 298 -4.98 -17.92 -6.75
CA ILE A 298 -6.17 -18.18 -5.94
C ILE A 298 -6.92 -16.85 -5.79
N LEU A 299 -8.17 -16.80 -6.24
CA LEU A 299 -9.01 -15.62 -6.09
C LEU A 299 -9.40 -15.47 -4.61
N MET A 300 -8.97 -14.37 -4.01
CA MET A 300 -9.19 -14.07 -2.59
C MET A 300 -10.42 -13.20 -2.37
N GLY A 301 -10.75 -12.34 -3.34
CA GLY A 301 -11.93 -11.49 -3.28
C GLY A 301 -12.20 -10.85 -4.63
N TYR A 302 -13.48 -10.58 -4.91
CA TYR A 302 -13.91 -9.91 -6.12
C TYR A 302 -15.18 -9.10 -5.84
N ASP A 303 -15.20 -7.83 -6.28
CA ASP A 303 -16.43 -7.06 -6.34
C ASP A 303 -16.39 -5.99 -7.44
N VAL A 304 -17.52 -5.32 -7.65
CA VAL A 304 -17.73 -4.33 -8.71
C VAL A 304 -18.39 -3.10 -8.09
N SER A 305 -17.80 -1.92 -8.25
CA SER A 305 -18.27 -0.68 -7.61
C SER A 305 -19.70 -0.31 -7.97
N GLY A 306 -20.18 -0.71 -9.16
CA GLY A 306 -21.58 -0.54 -9.57
C GLY A 306 -22.58 -1.25 -8.66
N ARG A 307 -22.22 -2.38 -8.03
CA ARG A 307 -23.07 -3.05 -7.03
C ARG A 307 -23.14 -2.26 -5.73
N MET A 308 -22.02 -1.67 -5.32
CA MET A 308 -21.91 -0.90 -4.07
C MET A 308 -22.62 0.46 -4.16
N THR A 309 -22.50 1.12 -5.32
CA THR A 309 -22.94 2.52 -5.51
C THR A 309 -24.28 2.66 -6.23
N GLY A 310 -24.73 1.60 -6.92
CA GLY A 310 -25.88 1.65 -7.83
C GLY A 310 -25.62 2.41 -9.14
N ASN A 311 -24.44 3.02 -9.32
CA ASN A 311 -24.09 3.72 -10.56
C ASN A 311 -23.57 2.73 -11.62
N LEU A 312 -24.46 2.27 -12.48
CA LEU A 312 -24.12 1.30 -13.53
C LEU A 312 -23.41 1.94 -14.74
N LYS A 313 -23.44 3.27 -14.88
CA LYS A 313 -22.86 3.97 -16.03
C LYS A 313 -21.37 4.30 -15.86
N ALA A 314 -20.84 4.12 -14.66
CA ALA A 314 -19.44 4.25 -14.33
C ALA A 314 -19.11 3.24 -13.22
N SER A 315 -18.42 2.17 -13.57
CA SER A 315 -18.14 1.07 -12.66
C SER A 315 -16.71 0.57 -12.82
N VAL A 316 -16.09 0.25 -11.69
CA VAL A 316 -14.74 -0.33 -11.63
C VAL A 316 -14.83 -1.66 -10.90
N SER A 317 -14.19 -2.67 -11.45
CA SER A 317 -14.09 -4.00 -10.84
C SER A 317 -12.79 -4.15 -10.06
N PHE A 318 -12.88 -4.83 -8.92
CA PHE A 318 -11.79 -5.07 -8.00
C PHE A 318 -11.62 -6.56 -7.82
N ALA A 319 -10.38 -7.04 -7.92
CA ALA A 319 -10.06 -8.42 -7.59
C ALA A 319 -8.76 -8.46 -6.80
N SER A 320 -8.69 -9.35 -5.82
CA SER A 320 -7.45 -9.74 -5.19
C SER A 320 -7.16 -11.20 -5.47
N ILE A 321 -5.95 -11.49 -5.93
CA ILE A 321 -5.50 -12.83 -6.33
C ILE A 321 -4.15 -13.09 -5.69
N ASP A 322 -4.08 -14.11 -4.85
CA ASP A 322 -2.84 -14.56 -4.24
C ASP A 322 -2.22 -15.66 -5.11
N PHE A 323 -0.92 -15.58 -5.34
CA PHE A 323 -0.15 -16.58 -6.06
C PHE A 323 0.69 -17.34 -5.06
N ILE A 324 0.39 -18.61 -4.83
CA ILE A 324 1.17 -19.49 -3.98
C ILE A 324 2.20 -20.26 -4.80
N ASP A 325 3.32 -20.64 -4.20
CA ASP A 325 4.30 -21.55 -4.81
C ASP A 325 4.27 -22.91 -4.12
N ILE A 326 3.71 -23.92 -4.80
CA ILE A 326 3.49 -25.26 -4.22
C ILE A 326 4.77 -26.06 -3.99
N GLU A 327 5.90 -25.64 -4.59
CA GLU A 327 7.20 -26.26 -4.36
C GLU A 327 7.97 -25.58 -3.22
N ARG A 328 7.46 -24.46 -2.72
CA ARG A 328 8.11 -23.67 -1.68
C ARG A 328 7.72 -24.18 -0.29
N PRO A 329 8.70 -24.41 0.62
CA PRO A 329 8.39 -24.87 1.97
C PRO A 329 7.58 -23.82 2.74
N PRO A 330 6.68 -24.24 3.65
CA PRO A 330 5.93 -23.33 4.51
C PRO A 330 6.85 -22.35 5.25
N PHE A 331 6.38 -21.12 5.45
CA PHE A 331 7.09 -20.17 6.31
C PHE A 331 7.00 -20.63 7.77
N GLU A 332 8.15 -20.97 8.34
CA GLU A 332 8.33 -21.18 9.78
C GLU A 332 8.82 -19.86 10.39
N ALA A 333 8.04 -19.31 11.32
CA ALA A 333 8.48 -18.14 12.07
C ALA A 333 9.73 -18.52 12.88
N PRO A 334 10.76 -17.65 12.93
CA PRO A 334 11.90 -17.90 13.81
C PRO A 334 11.37 -18.11 15.24
N ALA A 335 11.87 -19.15 15.91
CA ALA A 335 11.53 -19.42 17.30
C ALA A 335 11.70 -18.12 18.09
N SER A 336 10.66 -17.68 18.79
CA SER A 336 10.74 -16.49 19.62
C SER A 336 11.92 -16.69 20.56
N GLU A 337 12.94 -15.83 20.48
CA GLU A 337 13.93 -15.73 21.53
C GLU A 337 13.15 -15.41 22.81
N VAL A 338 12.94 -16.43 23.63
CA VAL A 338 12.52 -16.25 25.01
C VAL A 338 13.71 -15.59 25.67
N THR A 339 13.78 -14.26 25.59
CA THR A 339 14.62 -13.48 26.51
C THR A 339 14.18 -13.92 27.90
N PRO A 340 15.06 -14.53 28.70
CA PRO A 340 14.73 -14.82 30.09
C PRO A 340 14.38 -13.49 30.73
N ALA A 341 13.22 -13.42 31.38
CA ALA A 341 12.88 -12.30 32.24
C ALA A 341 14.08 -12.09 33.17
N ALA A 342 14.64 -10.87 33.16
CA ALA A 342 15.64 -10.48 34.12
C ALA A 342 15.04 -10.72 35.51
N GLU A 343 15.63 -11.63 36.27
CA GLU A 343 15.33 -11.81 37.68
C GLU A 343 15.59 -10.46 38.36
N GLU A 344 14.52 -9.80 38.79
CA GLU A 344 14.60 -8.70 39.73
C GLU A 344 15.19 -9.26 41.02
N SER A 345 16.49 -8.99 41.23
CA SER A 345 17.15 -9.22 42.50
C SER A 345 16.49 -8.31 43.54
N THR A 346 15.64 -8.88 44.38
CA THR A 346 15.12 -8.21 45.58
C THR A 346 16.24 -8.15 46.62
N SER A 347 17.07 -7.10 46.55
CA SER A 347 17.89 -6.68 47.70
C SER A 347 16.94 -6.07 48.74
N GLY A 348 16.68 -6.80 49.82
CA GLY A 348 15.89 -6.31 50.95
C GLY A 348 16.57 -5.12 51.66
N PRO A 349 15.80 -4.20 52.30
CA PRO A 349 16.40 -3.11 53.04
C PRO A 349 16.93 -3.58 54.40
N SER A 350 18.18 -3.22 54.68
CA SER A 350 18.84 -3.32 55.98
C SER A 350 18.12 -2.47 57.03
N GLN A 351 17.94 -3.06 58.22
CA GLN A 351 17.51 -2.38 59.44
C GLN A 351 18.59 -1.40 59.93
N ALA A 352 18.20 -0.15 60.19
CA ALA A 352 18.65 0.71 61.29
C ALA A 352 18.04 2.11 61.13
N ASP A 353 16.97 2.41 61.88
CA ASP A 353 17.00 3.52 62.84
C ASP A 353 15.69 3.57 63.62
N GLU A 354 15.84 3.46 64.94
CA GLU A 354 14.79 3.46 65.94
C GLU A 354 14.30 4.89 66.30
N ALA A 355 13.03 4.91 66.72
CA ALA A 355 12.44 5.77 67.76
C ALA A 355 12.05 7.23 67.41
N LYS A 356 10.74 7.49 67.36
CA LYS A 356 9.98 7.98 68.53
C LYS A 356 8.48 8.26 68.25
N LYS A 357 7.69 7.83 69.25
CA LYS A 357 6.48 8.44 69.84
C LYS A 357 5.09 8.19 69.23
N ASP A 358 4.37 7.36 70.00
CA ASP A 358 2.94 7.40 70.35
C ASP A 358 2.20 8.72 70.13
N THR A 359 1.02 8.66 69.51
CA THR A 359 -0.28 8.87 70.21
C THR A 359 -1.46 8.74 69.21
N GLN A 360 -2.41 7.86 69.54
CA GLN A 360 -3.83 7.91 69.13
C GLN A 360 -4.62 8.43 70.37
N PRO A 361 -5.88 8.93 70.28
CA PRO A 361 -6.98 8.22 69.61
C PRO A 361 -8.13 9.08 69.01
N ALA A 362 -9.09 8.35 68.41
CA ALA A 362 -10.51 8.71 68.19
C ALA A 362 -10.80 9.81 67.13
N GLU A 363 -11.89 9.83 66.36
CA GLU A 363 -13.22 9.21 66.45
C GLU A 363 -13.90 9.38 65.07
N ASN A 364 -14.78 8.46 64.70
CA ASN A 364 -15.75 8.61 63.61
C ASN A 364 -17.03 9.23 64.21
N PRO A 365 -17.86 10.00 63.48
CA PRO A 365 -18.99 9.29 62.86
C PRO A 365 -19.54 9.89 61.55
N ALA A 366 -20.31 9.02 60.89
CA ALA A 366 -21.18 9.23 59.76
C ALA A 366 -22.19 10.40 59.89
N SER A 367 -22.68 10.93 58.76
CA SER A 367 -24.13 11.06 58.49
C SER A 367 -24.48 11.65 57.10
N THR A 368 -25.25 10.85 56.35
CA THR A 368 -26.46 11.18 55.54
C THR A 368 -26.54 12.34 54.53
N VAL A 369 -26.77 11.93 53.27
CA VAL A 369 -28.00 12.10 52.44
C VAL A 369 -28.64 13.50 52.35
N LYS A 370 -28.81 13.99 51.10
CA LYS A 370 -30.12 14.40 50.57
C LYS A 370 -30.14 14.57 49.04
N GLU A 371 -31.04 13.82 48.41
CA GLU A 371 -31.65 14.05 47.10
C GLU A 371 -32.46 15.36 47.09
N ALA A 372 -32.61 15.96 45.91
CA ALA A 372 -33.83 16.66 45.49
C ALA A 372 -33.87 16.75 43.95
N GLU A 373 -34.84 16.05 43.37
CA GLU A 373 -35.43 16.32 42.05
C GLU A 373 -36.20 17.65 42.10
N ASP A 374 -36.25 18.39 40.98
CA ASP A 374 -37.53 18.80 40.37
C ASP A 374 -37.29 19.41 38.97
N ALA A 375 -38.16 19.00 38.04
CA ALA A 375 -38.27 19.48 36.66
C ALA A 375 -39.39 20.55 36.54
N PRO A 376 -39.99 20.79 35.36
CA PRO A 376 -39.54 21.64 34.25
C PRO A 376 -40.45 22.89 34.10
N ASP A 377 -40.11 23.82 33.19
CA ASP A 377 -41.09 24.81 32.71
C ASP A 377 -41.10 24.91 31.17
N GLU A 378 -42.33 24.90 30.66
CA GLU A 378 -42.75 24.98 29.27
C GLU A 378 -42.97 26.45 28.85
N THR A 379 -43.34 26.63 27.58
CA THR A 379 -44.00 27.80 26.95
C THR A 379 -43.07 28.86 26.32
N GLN A 380 -43.29 29.39 25.12
CA GLN A 380 -44.35 29.23 24.12
C GLN A 380 -43.93 29.87 22.76
N LYS A 381 -44.32 29.19 21.68
CA LYS A 381 -45.00 29.70 20.45
C LYS A 381 -44.38 30.78 19.53
N ARG A 382 -44.34 30.36 18.24
CA ARG A 382 -44.89 30.98 17.01
C ARG A 382 -44.22 32.23 16.42
N ASN A 383 -43.74 32.12 15.17
CA ASN A 383 -44.48 32.59 13.98
C ASN A 383 -43.73 32.35 12.66
N VAL A 384 -44.48 31.86 11.66
CA VAL A 384 -44.25 31.93 10.19
C VAL A 384 -45.47 32.70 9.66
N PRO A 385 -45.34 33.70 8.75
CA PRO A 385 -45.43 33.50 7.28
C PRO A 385 -44.45 34.39 6.50
N ASN A 386 -44.08 34.17 5.23
CA ASN A 386 -44.81 33.75 4.03
C ASN A 386 -43.84 33.08 3.05
#